data_AF-A0AAW5WP79-F1
#
_entry.id   AF-A0AAW5WP79-F1
#
_cell.length_a   1.000
_cell.length_b   1.000
_cell.length_c   1.000
_cell.angle_alpha   90.00
_cell.angle_beta   90.00
_cell.angle_gamma   90.00
#
_symmetry.space_group_name_H-M   'P 1'
#
loop_
_entity.id
_entity.type
_entity.pdbx_description
1 polymer ?
#
loop_
_entity_poly.entity_id
_entity_poly.type
_entity_poly.pdbx_seq_one_letter_code
_entity_poly.pdbx_strand_id
1 'polypeptide(L)'
;MKFEDYTWDKEFEIKGYFSELPGNVIHNSLSGILHYSPSEIILELFGAFDDEDKISFGFGKYLEKIYGFSNYGNILILNTYGEPMGISSSPGFPITKYRVKNFKIYKVSYNKIESFESIPDSFENLISKLDAEEIKEYKFSFDPYLPHYLKN
;
A
#
# COMPACT_ATOMS: atom_id res chain seq x y z
N MET A 1 -8.66 21.21 24.00
CA MET A 1 -7.80 20.21 23.34
C MET A 1 -7.15 20.88 22.14
N LYS A 2 -5.83 20.75 21.99
CA LYS A 2 -5.11 21.18 20.79
C LYS A 2 -4.91 19.94 19.92
N PHE A 3 -5.43 19.96 18.70
CA PHE A 3 -5.29 18.91 17.72
C PHE A 3 -4.13 19.28 16.78
N GLU A 4 -3.27 18.33 16.42
CA GLU A 4 -2.28 18.51 15.36
C GLU A 4 -2.84 17.92 14.06
N ASP A 5 -3.13 18.79 13.10
CA ASP A 5 -3.64 18.42 11.79
C ASP A 5 -2.52 17.82 10.91
N TYR A 6 -2.85 16.72 10.22
CA TYR A 6 -2.10 16.28 9.04
C TYR A 6 -2.61 17.08 7.84
N THR A 7 -1.99 18.23 7.60
CA THR A 7 -2.17 18.95 6.35
C THR A 7 -1.53 18.16 5.21
N TRP A 8 -2.16 18.20 4.03
CA TRP A 8 -1.67 17.57 2.79
C TRP A 8 -0.30 18.12 2.34
N ASP A 9 0.27 19.07 3.08
CA ASP A 9 1.60 19.66 2.89
C ASP A 9 2.73 18.88 3.58
N LYS A 10 2.43 17.73 4.20
CA LYS A 10 3.43 16.92 4.91
C LYS A 10 3.82 15.69 4.09
N GLU A 11 5.12 15.53 3.90
CA GLU A 11 5.72 14.32 3.35
C GLU A 11 5.62 13.17 4.35
N PHE A 12 5.33 11.97 3.87
CA PHE A 12 5.31 10.78 4.72
C PHE A 12 5.62 9.51 3.93
N GLU A 13 5.92 8.44 4.66
CA GLU A 13 6.21 7.13 4.10
C GLU A 13 5.32 6.07 4.73
N ILE A 14 4.86 5.12 3.91
CA ILE A 14 4.17 3.91 4.38
C ILE A 14 4.99 2.70 3.95
N LYS A 15 5.48 1.95 4.94
CA LYS A 15 6.21 0.70 4.72
C LYS A 15 5.24 -0.47 4.73
N GLY A 16 5.43 -1.41 3.81
CA GLY A 16 4.52 -2.55 3.70
C GLY A 16 4.95 -3.56 2.66
N TYR A 17 4.01 -4.45 2.38
CA TYR A 17 4.08 -5.47 1.34
C TYR A 17 3.11 -5.13 0.23
N PHE A 18 3.50 -5.34 -1.02
CA PHE A 18 2.74 -4.95 -2.19
C PHE A 18 2.65 -6.09 -3.20
N SER A 19 1.49 -6.24 -3.83
CA SER A 19 1.21 -7.32 -4.76
C SER A 19 0.37 -6.86 -5.94
N GLU A 20 0.50 -7.58 -7.05
CA GLU A 20 -0.37 -7.44 -8.21
C GLU A 20 -1.79 -7.89 -7.91
N LEU A 21 -1.94 -9.00 -7.18
CA LEU A 21 -3.24 -9.57 -6.84
C LEU A 21 -3.62 -9.24 -5.40
N PRO A 22 -4.90 -8.94 -5.12
CA PRO A 22 -5.35 -8.52 -3.79
C PRO A 22 -5.13 -9.60 -2.73
N GLY A 23 -5.40 -10.87 -3.02
CA GLY A 23 -5.17 -11.96 -2.06
C GLY A 23 -3.69 -12.19 -1.72
N ASN A 24 -2.78 -11.74 -2.58
CA ASN A 24 -1.35 -11.97 -2.44
C ASN A 24 -0.64 -10.93 -1.55
N VAL A 25 -1.36 -9.95 -0.98
CA VAL A 25 -0.71 -8.95 -0.12
C VAL A 25 0.00 -9.57 1.10
N ILE A 26 -0.50 -10.73 1.57
CA ILE A 26 0.10 -11.52 2.67
C ILE A 26 0.95 -12.71 2.18
N HIS A 27 0.91 -13.04 0.89
CA HIS A 27 1.60 -14.19 0.28
C HIS A 27 2.04 -13.86 -1.14
N ASN A 28 3.33 -13.99 -1.45
CA ASN A 28 3.88 -13.62 -2.76
C ASN A 28 3.75 -12.11 -3.06
N SER A 29 4.26 -11.30 -2.12
CA SER A 29 4.31 -9.85 -2.20
C SER A 29 5.75 -9.35 -2.09
N LEU A 30 5.98 -8.14 -2.61
CA LEU A 30 7.26 -7.44 -2.51
C LEU A 30 7.22 -6.45 -1.37
N SER A 31 8.25 -6.43 -0.55
CA SER A 31 8.43 -5.34 0.42
C SER A 31 8.67 -4.02 -0.32
N GLY A 32 8.13 -2.93 0.20
CA GLY A 32 8.33 -1.61 -0.38
C GLY A 32 7.96 -0.46 0.54
N ILE A 33 8.14 0.73 0.01
CA ILE A 33 7.85 2.01 0.66
C ILE A 33 7.03 2.86 -0.30
N LEU A 34 5.84 3.26 0.14
CA LEU A 34 5.05 4.29 -0.53
C LEU A 34 5.46 5.65 0.03
N HIS A 35 6.12 6.45 -0.80
CA HIS A 35 6.50 7.82 -0.49
C HIS A 35 5.40 8.76 -0.99
N TYR A 36 4.93 9.64 -0.11
CA TYR A 36 4.01 10.71 -0.44
C TYR A 36 4.70 12.06 -0.27
N SER A 37 4.57 12.90 -1.30
CA SER A 37 4.82 14.34 -1.25
C SER A 37 3.71 15.09 -1.99
N PRO A 38 3.53 16.39 -1.78
CA PRO A 38 2.59 17.19 -2.56
C PRO A 38 2.87 17.18 -4.07
N SER A 39 4.14 16.98 -4.47
CA SER A 39 4.58 16.98 -5.87
C SER A 39 4.43 15.62 -6.55
N GLU A 40 4.65 14.53 -5.82
CA GLU A 40 4.66 13.18 -6.36
C GLU A 40 4.37 12.11 -5.32
N ILE A 41 3.81 11.00 -5.79
CA ILE A 41 3.56 9.80 -5.00
C ILE A 41 4.27 8.66 -5.70
N ILE A 42 5.23 8.04 -5.02
CA ILE A 42 6.11 7.01 -5.58
C ILE A 42 6.04 5.77 -4.70
N LEU A 43 5.74 4.62 -5.32
CA LEU A 43 5.93 3.33 -4.67
C LEU A 43 7.30 2.77 -5.08
N GLU A 44 8.20 2.61 -4.13
CA GLU A 44 9.47 1.92 -4.30
C GLU A 44 9.37 0.48 -3.78
N LEU A 45 9.65 -0.50 -4.63
CA LEU A 45 9.64 -1.92 -4.32
C LEU A 45 11.05 -2.49 -4.31
N PHE A 46 11.37 -3.30 -3.31
CA PHE A 46 12.59 -4.10 -3.26
C PHE A 46 12.32 -5.43 -3.97
N GLY A 47 12.45 -5.41 -5.30
CA GLY A 47 12.06 -6.49 -6.20
C GLY A 47 11.48 -5.94 -7.50
N ALA A 48 11.00 -6.85 -8.34
CA ALA A 48 10.18 -6.56 -9.50
C ALA A 48 9.09 -7.63 -9.62
N PHE A 49 7.91 -7.27 -10.12
CA PHE A 49 6.91 -8.26 -10.49
C PHE A 49 7.33 -8.95 -11.79
N ASP A 50 7.13 -10.26 -11.86
CA ASP A 50 7.47 -11.06 -13.03
C ASP A 50 6.63 -10.62 -14.24
N ASP A 51 7.27 -10.56 -15.40
CA ASP A 51 6.63 -10.27 -16.68
C ASP A 51 6.58 -11.58 -17.49
N GLU A 52 5.38 -12.16 -17.64
CA GLU A 52 5.19 -13.45 -18.31
C GLU A 52 5.48 -13.36 -19.83
N ASP A 53 5.40 -12.15 -20.41
CA ASP A 53 5.53 -11.91 -21.84
C ASP A 53 6.75 -11.02 -22.20
N LYS A 54 7.88 -11.69 -22.49
CA LYS A 54 9.04 -11.19 -23.27
C LYS A 54 9.96 -10.14 -22.62
N ILE A 55 11.26 -10.41 -22.73
CA ILE A 55 12.41 -9.48 -22.80
C ILE A 55 12.11 -8.10 -22.19
N SER A 56 11.92 -8.06 -20.87
CA SER A 56 11.79 -6.80 -20.17
C SER A 56 13.17 -6.14 -20.22
N PHE A 57 13.26 -4.91 -20.71
CA PHE A 57 14.46 -4.08 -20.62
C PHE A 57 14.70 -3.61 -19.17
N GLY A 58 14.46 -4.48 -18.18
CA GLY A 58 15.02 -4.38 -16.83
C GLY A 58 14.22 -3.62 -15.77
N PHE A 59 12.94 -3.29 -15.97
CA PHE A 59 12.26 -2.33 -15.08
C PHE A 59 10.89 -2.75 -14.50
N GLY A 60 10.45 -4.00 -14.71
CA GLY A 60 9.24 -4.57 -14.09
C GLY A 60 7.97 -4.44 -14.94
N LYS A 61 6.95 -5.24 -14.60
CA LYS A 61 5.65 -5.30 -15.28
C LYS A 61 4.85 -3.99 -15.13
N TYR A 62 4.27 -3.46 -16.21
CA TYR A 62 3.32 -2.36 -16.11
C TYR A 62 2.05 -2.81 -15.41
N LEU A 63 1.66 -2.10 -14.34
CA LEU A 63 0.45 -2.34 -13.58
C LEU A 63 -0.34 -1.03 -13.48
N GLU A 64 -1.66 -1.10 -13.68
CA GLU A 64 -2.57 0.04 -13.44
C GLU A 64 -2.98 0.15 -11.97
N LYS A 65 -2.90 -0.98 -11.24
CA LYS A 65 -3.28 -1.06 -9.85
C LYS A 65 -2.33 -1.98 -9.09
N ILE A 66 -2.00 -1.58 -7.87
CA ILE A 66 -1.19 -2.35 -6.93
C ILE A 66 -1.90 -2.35 -5.59
N TYR A 67 -1.93 -3.51 -4.92
CA TYR A 67 -2.51 -3.66 -3.59
C TYR A 67 -1.41 -3.71 -2.55
N GLY A 68 -1.66 -3.13 -1.38
CA GLY A 68 -0.68 -3.04 -0.31
C GLY A 68 -1.22 -3.47 1.05
N PHE A 69 -0.33 -3.98 1.88
CA PHE A 69 -0.55 -4.27 3.29
C PHE A 69 0.55 -3.59 4.10
N SER A 70 0.20 -2.52 4.80
CA SER A 70 1.18 -1.78 5.61
C SER A 70 1.64 -2.60 6.82
N ASN A 71 2.81 -2.26 7.36
CA ASN A 71 3.32 -2.79 8.62
C ASN A 71 2.39 -2.53 9.84
N TYR A 72 1.44 -1.61 9.71
CA TYR A 72 0.40 -1.34 10.72
C TYR A 72 -0.91 -2.10 10.50
N GLY A 73 -0.97 -2.98 9.50
CA GLY A 73 -2.18 -3.76 9.17
C GLY A 73 -3.24 -2.98 8.40
N ASN A 74 -2.91 -1.85 7.79
CA ASN A 74 -3.82 -1.15 6.88
C ASN A 74 -3.75 -1.75 5.46
N ILE A 75 -4.89 -1.83 4.79
CA ILE A 75 -4.98 -2.13 3.36
C ILE A 75 -4.73 -0.86 2.57
N LEU A 76 -3.95 -0.96 1.50
CA LEU A 76 -3.75 0.07 0.51
C LEU A 76 -4.22 -0.39 -0.86
N ILE A 77 -4.83 0.52 -1.61
CA ILE A 77 -5.16 0.32 -3.03
C ILE A 77 -4.58 1.50 -3.79
N LEU A 78 -3.61 1.24 -4.66
CA LEU A 78 -2.81 2.24 -5.36
C LEU A 78 -3.18 2.20 -6.84
N ASN A 79 -3.58 3.33 -7.41
CA ASN A 79 -3.75 3.46 -8.85
C ASN A 79 -2.47 4.06 -9.43
N THR A 80 -1.82 3.33 -10.30
CA THR A 80 -0.51 3.66 -10.89
C THR A 80 -0.65 4.16 -12.32
N TYR A 81 0.39 4.79 -12.84
CA TYR A 81 0.43 5.26 -14.22
C TYR A 81 1.85 5.32 -14.77
N GLY A 82 1.96 5.20 -16.09
CA GLY A 82 3.25 5.17 -16.79
C GLY A 82 4.05 3.90 -16.53
N GLU A 83 5.11 3.70 -17.31
CA GLU A 83 5.99 2.55 -17.15
C GLU A 83 6.75 2.62 -15.82
N PRO A 84 6.92 1.47 -15.13
CA PRO A 84 7.77 1.42 -13.94
C PRO A 84 9.22 1.72 -14.30
N MET A 85 9.91 2.37 -13.38
CA MET A 85 11.33 2.68 -13.50
C MET A 85 12.10 1.81 -12.52
N GLY A 86 13.09 1.06 -12.98
CA GLY A 86 13.92 0.25 -12.09
C GLY A 86 15.37 0.69 -12.08
N ILE A 87 16.07 0.35 -11.00
CA ILE A 87 17.52 0.38 -10.93
C ILE A 87 18.00 -0.92 -10.29
N SER A 88 19.15 -1.44 -10.73
CA SER A 88 19.86 -2.45 -9.96
C SER A 88 20.63 -1.73 -8.86
N SER A 89 20.30 -2.01 -7.61
CA SER A 89 21.09 -1.50 -6.47
C SER A 89 22.37 -2.33 -6.34
N SER A 90 23.47 -1.75 -5.83
CA SER A 90 24.66 -2.52 -5.44
C SER A 90 24.45 -3.01 -4.01
N PRO A 91 24.28 -4.32 -3.73
CA PRO A 91 25.00 -5.49 -4.27
C PRO A 91 24.23 -6.42 -5.26
N GLY A 92 23.15 -5.97 -5.91
CA GLY A 92 22.59 -6.62 -7.10
C GLY A 92 21.08 -6.90 -7.10
N PHE A 93 20.31 -6.40 -6.13
CA PHE A 93 18.86 -6.61 -6.11
C PHE A 93 18.10 -5.50 -6.87
N PRO A 94 17.06 -5.86 -7.65
CA PRO A 94 16.27 -4.90 -8.39
C PRO A 94 15.46 -4.02 -7.43
N ILE A 95 15.44 -2.73 -7.69
CA ILE A 95 14.53 -1.77 -7.06
C ILE A 95 13.63 -1.24 -8.17
N THR A 96 12.31 -1.38 -8.01
CA THR A 96 11.32 -0.93 -9.00
C THR A 96 10.49 0.20 -8.42
N LYS A 97 10.28 1.27 -9.20
CA LYS A 97 9.52 2.46 -8.82
C LYS A 97 8.28 2.58 -9.70
N TYR A 98 7.12 2.67 -9.06
CA TYR A 98 5.86 3.01 -9.71
C TYR A 98 5.45 4.43 -9.36
N ARG A 99 5.03 5.19 -10.37
CA ARG A 99 4.32 6.46 -10.12
C ARG A 99 2.88 6.16 -9.77
N VAL A 100 2.42 6.72 -8.67
CA VAL A 100 1.08 6.54 -8.14
C VAL A 100 0.28 7.80 -8.42
N LYS A 101 -0.87 7.66 -9.09
CA LYS A 101 -1.79 8.76 -9.38
C LYS A 101 -2.54 9.18 -8.12
N ASN A 102 -3.03 8.18 -7.39
CA ASN A 102 -3.71 8.32 -6.11
C ASN A 102 -3.75 6.95 -5.42
N PHE A 103 -4.04 6.96 -4.13
CA PHE A 103 -4.20 5.72 -3.37
C PHE A 103 -5.25 5.91 -2.28
N LYS A 104 -5.77 4.79 -1.78
CA LYS A 104 -6.68 4.72 -0.65
C LYS A 104 -6.00 3.94 0.48
N ILE A 105 -6.20 4.36 1.74
CA ILE A 105 -5.77 3.62 2.93
C ILE A 105 -7.03 3.23 3.72
N TYR A 106 -7.15 1.96 4.05
CA TYR A 106 -8.24 1.44 4.87
C TYR A 106 -7.70 0.88 6.19
N LYS A 107 -8.16 1.46 7.29
CA LYS A 107 -7.96 0.91 8.63
C LYS A 107 -8.97 -0.19 8.86
N VAL A 108 -8.52 -1.44 8.89
CA VAL A 108 -9.41 -2.61 9.00
C VAL A 108 -9.31 -3.22 10.40
N SER A 109 -10.46 -3.43 11.04
CA SER A 109 -10.56 -4.21 12.28
C SER A 109 -10.83 -5.68 11.95
N TYR A 110 -9.80 -6.44 11.56
CA TYR A 110 -9.95 -7.83 11.09
C TYR A 110 -10.70 -8.74 12.06
N ASN A 111 -10.51 -8.53 13.37
CA ASN A 111 -11.21 -9.28 14.43
C ASN A 111 -12.73 -9.05 14.48
N LYS A 112 -13.25 -8.02 13.81
CA LYS A 112 -14.68 -7.72 13.70
C LYS A 112 -15.30 -8.25 12.40
N ILE A 113 -14.49 -8.78 11.49
CA ILE A 113 -14.98 -9.38 10.26
C ILE A 113 -15.30 -10.84 10.56
N GLU A 114 -16.58 -11.19 10.44
CA GLU A 114 -17.06 -12.54 10.68
C GLU A 114 -16.34 -13.53 9.75
N SER A 115 -15.80 -14.60 10.33
CA SER A 115 -15.08 -15.67 9.61
C SER A 115 -13.87 -15.18 8.80
N PHE A 116 -13.21 -14.09 9.20
CA PHE A 116 -11.97 -13.66 8.56
C PHE A 116 -10.80 -14.55 8.99
N GLU A 117 -10.26 -15.30 8.03
CA GLU A 117 -9.03 -16.06 8.18
C GLU A 117 -7.90 -15.31 7.48
N SER A 118 -6.68 -15.38 8.01
CA SER A 118 -5.52 -14.72 7.39
C SER A 118 -4.98 -15.53 6.19
N ILE A 119 -5.85 -15.77 5.21
CA ILE A 119 -5.60 -16.55 3.99
C ILE A 119 -5.89 -15.70 2.73
N PRO A 120 -5.28 -16.01 1.58
CA PRO A 120 -5.43 -15.23 0.35
C PRO A 120 -6.88 -14.92 -0.03
N ASP A 121 -7.76 -15.93 -0.02
CA ASP A 121 -9.17 -15.78 -0.40
C ASP A 121 -9.93 -14.77 0.47
N SER A 122 -9.61 -14.70 1.76
CA SER A 122 -10.25 -13.73 2.67
C SER A 122 -9.79 -12.30 2.36
N PHE A 123 -8.51 -12.11 2.04
CA PHE A 123 -7.96 -10.81 1.64
C PHE A 123 -8.47 -10.39 0.26
N GLU A 124 -8.56 -11.31 -0.71
CA GLU A 124 -9.11 -11.04 -2.02
C GLU A 124 -10.56 -10.57 -1.94
N ASN A 125 -11.40 -11.28 -1.18
CA ASN A 125 -12.80 -10.91 -0.98
C ASN A 125 -12.95 -9.56 -0.27
N LEU A 126 -12.13 -9.29 0.75
CA LEU A 126 -12.15 -8.03 1.47
C LEU A 126 -11.74 -6.87 0.55
N ILE A 127 -10.58 -6.98 -0.11
CA ILE A 127 -10.02 -5.90 -0.92
C ILE A 127 -10.91 -5.63 -2.14
N SER A 128 -11.47 -6.67 -2.77
CA SER A 128 -12.41 -6.49 -3.89
C SER A 128 -13.65 -5.69 -3.49
N LYS A 129 -14.18 -5.91 -2.27
CA LYS A 129 -15.29 -5.11 -1.74
C LYS A 129 -14.87 -3.65 -1.52
N LEU A 130 -13.71 -3.43 -0.90
CA LEU A 130 -13.19 -2.08 -0.66
C LEU A 130 -12.90 -1.31 -1.96
N ASP A 131 -12.43 -2.00 -3.00
CA ASP A 131 -12.14 -1.43 -4.31
C ASP A 131 -13.43 -1.06 -5.06
N ALA A 132 -14.45 -1.91 -4.96
CA ALA A 132 -15.77 -1.70 -5.58
C ALA A 132 -16.59 -0.58 -4.91
N GLU A 133 -16.26 -0.19 -3.68
CA GLU A 133 -16.91 0.97 -3.05
C GLU A 133 -16.57 2.27 -3.82
N GLU A 134 -17.57 2.80 -4.54
CA GLU A 134 -17.64 4.21 -4.94
C GLU A 134 -17.74 5.07 -3.67
N ILE A 135 -16.63 5.37 -3.02
CA ILE A 135 -16.65 6.13 -1.77
C ILE A 135 -17.11 7.57 -2.06
N LYS A 136 -18.38 7.84 -1.71
CA LYS A 136 -18.93 9.18 -1.50
C LYS A 136 -18.38 9.70 -0.17
N GLU A 137 -17.47 10.66 -0.26
CA GLU A 137 -16.87 11.42 0.85
C GLU A 137 -16.04 10.63 1.88
N TYR A 138 -14.74 10.93 1.94
CA TYR A 138 -13.92 10.59 3.09
C TYR A 138 -13.95 11.72 4.11
N LYS A 139 -14.50 11.46 5.30
CA LYS A 139 -14.15 12.21 6.53
C LYS A 139 -13.16 11.37 7.32
N PHE A 140 -11.89 11.75 7.26
CA PHE A 140 -10.85 11.11 8.06
C PHE A 140 -10.82 11.73 9.46
N SER A 141 -10.96 10.91 10.50
CA SER A 141 -10.54 11.26 11.86
C SER A 141 -9.53 10.22 12.34
N PHE A 142 -8.36 10.68 12.78
CA PHE A 142 -7.33 9.80 13.34
C PHE A 142 -7.07 10.17 14.80
N ASP A 143 -7.30 9.22 15.69
CA ASP A 143 -6.96 9.31 17.11
C ASP A 143 -5.58 8.64 17.35
N PRO A 144 -4.59 9.32 17.94
CA PRO A 144 -3.35 8.71 18.37
C PRO A 144 -3.45 8.25 19.84
N TYR A 145 -3.08 6.99 20.07
CA TYR A 145 -2.97 6.30 21.36
C TYR A 145 -2.72 7.20 22.61
N LEU A 146 -3.62 7.08 23.59
CA LEU A 146 -3.42 7.47 24.99
C LEU A 146 -2.39 6.53 25.68
N PRO A 147 -1.34 7.05 26.36
CA PRO A 147 -0.66 6.27 27.38
C PRO A 147 -1.52 6.26 28.65
N HIS A 148 -2.11 5.11 28.97
CA HIS A 148 -2.57 4.83 30.32
C HIS A 148 -1.36 4.67 31.25
N TYR A 149 -0.96 5.75 31.92
CA TYR A 149 -0.44 5.65 33.28
C TYR A 149 -1.49 6.21 34.23
N LEU A 150 -2.18 5.29 34.89
CA LEU A 150 -3.00 5.54 36.06
C LEU A 150 -2.09 5.69 37.30
N LYS A 151 -2.49 6.62 38.17
CA LYS A 151 -2.27 6.67 39.63
C LYS A 151 -0.86 7.08 40.10
N ASN A 152 -0.68 8.01 41.04
CA ASN A 152 -1.57 8.63 42.04
C ASN A 152 -1.42 10.15 42.08
#